data_AF-A0A5M6I4P1-F1
#
_entry.id   AF-A0A5M6I4P1-F1
#
_cell.length_a   1.000
_cell.length_b   1.000
_cell.length_c   1.000
_cell.angle_alpha   90.00
_cell.angle_beta   90.00
_cell.angle_gamma   90.00
#
_symmetry.space_group_name_H-M   'P 1'
#
loop_
_entity.id
_entity.type
_entity.pdbx_description
1 polymer ?
#
loop_
_entity_poly.entity_id
_entity_poly.type
_entity_poly.pdbx_seq_one_letter_code
_entity_poly.pdbx_strand_id
1 'polypeptide(L)'
;MADLSLSIALAAIDNATAPLRRVREAARQMGGGARAATERLGGLERSAEQLTAFRSMRARTRQNTRALAGLDTELTAARERLASVTAETNGSGRAFERATQHVAHLERRQAALRRRTESMRTATDRMGEALREAGVDTNNAGAEARRLADDIARATRRANALARIEARFDRIRRAAWASARTPCKA
;
A
#
# COMPACT_ATOMS: atom_id res chain seq x y z
N MET A 1 -3.92 16.97 9.61
CA MET A 1 -2.68 16.57 10.31
C MET A 1 -2.43 15.05 10.37
N ALA A 2 -3.40 14.17 10.07
CA ALA A 2 -3.19 12.71 10.11
C ALA A 2 -2.31 12.13 8.98
N ASP A 3 -2.09 12.88 7.90
CA ASP A 3 -1.33 12.40 6.72
C ASP A 3 0.19 12.36 6.99
N LEU A 4 0.72 13.38 7.68
CA LEU A 4 2.14 13.48 8.00
C LEU A 4 2.58 12.39 8.99
N SER A 5 1.82 12.17 10.07
CA SER A 5 2.15 11.15 11.06
C SER A 5 2.12 9.72 10.48
N LEU A 6 1.21 9.46 9.54
CA LEU A 6 1.13 8.19 8.82
C LEU A 6 2.24 8.04 7.75
N SER A 7 2.67 9.12 7.11
CA SER A 7 3.82 9.07 6.18
C SER A 7 5.12 8.67 6.91
N ILE A 8 5.34 9.23 8.10
CA ILE A 8 6.47 8.90 8.98
C ILE A 8 6.39 7.43 9.44
N ALA A 9 5.19 6.96 9.78
CA ALA A 9 4.98 5.57 10.17
C ALA A 9 5.33 4.56 9.07
N LEU A 10 4.98 4.86 7.82
CA LEU A 10 5.33 3.98 6.70
C LEU A 10 6.83 4.01 6.39
N ALA A 11 7.47 5.18 6.46
CA ALA A 11 8.93 5.26 6.36
C ALA A 11 9.61 4.43 7.46
N ALA A 12 9.02 4.36 8.66
CA ALA A 12 9.50 3.50 9.73
C ALA A 12 9.33 2.01 9.40
N ILE A 13 8.24 1.60 8.73
CA ILE A 13 8.07 0.23 8.22
C ILE A 13 9.15 -0.11 7.19
N ASP A 14 9.36 0.76 6.20
CA ASP A 14 10.36 0.54 5.14
C ASP A 14 11.78 0.43 5.72
N ASN A 15 12.10 1.27 6.71
CA ASN A 15 13.37 1.21 7.41
C ASN A 15 13.50 -0.03 8.31
N ALA A 16 12.42 -0.47 8.96
CA ALA A 16 12.40 -1.67 9.79
C ALA A 16 12.56 -2.96 8.96
N THR A 17 12.04 -2.98 7.73
CA THR A 17 12.13 -4.14 6.82
C THR A 17 13.46 -4.23 6.04
N ALA A 18 14.18 -3.12 5.86
CA ALA A 18 15.46 -3.10 5.14
C ALA A 18 16.54 -4.08 5.69
N PRO A 19 16.87 -4.10 7.00
CA PRO A 19 17.86 -5.03 7.56
C PRO A 19 17.40 -6.50 7.54
N LEU A 20 16.09 -6.75 7.54
CA LEU A 20 15.52 -8.09 7.50
C LEU A 20 15.81 -8.82 6.19
N ARG A 21 15.77 -8.10 5.06
CA ARG A 21 16.02 -8.72 3.75
C ARG A 21 17.37 -9.45 3.71
N ARG A 22 18.39 -8.83 4.30
CA ARG A 22 19.74 -9.42 4.45
C ARG A 22 19.75 -10.66 5.33
N VAL A 23 18.97 -10.65 6.41
CA VAL A 23 18.91 -11.75 7.39
C VAL A 23 18.07 -12.90 6.87
N ARG A 24 17.01 -12.64 6.11
CA ARG A 24 16.21 -13.64 5.42
C ARG A 24 17.04 -14.39 4.37
N GLU A 25 17.91 -13.68 3.68
CA GLU A 25 18.85 -14.27 2.72
C GLU A 25 19.90 -15.16 3.41
N ALA A 26 20.44 -14.71 4.54
CA ALA A 26 21.34 -15.52 5.37
C ALA A 26 20.61 -16.72 6.02
N ALA A 27 19.38 -16.54 6.49
CA ALA A 27 18.58 -17.54 7.19
C ALA A 27 18.10 -18.67 6.28
N ARG A 28 18.00 -18.45 4.96
CA ARG A 28 17.79 -19.54 3.97
C ARG A 28 18.89 -20.60 4.02
N GLN A 29 20.07 -20.24 4.53
CA GLN A 29 21.22 -21.13 4.69
C GLN A 29 21.34 -21.69 6.12
N MET A 30 20.47 -21.26 7.05
CA MET A 30 20.50 -21.63 8.48
C MET A 30 19.20 -22.36 8.90
N GLY A 31 19.18 -22.93 10.11
CA GLY A 31 18.20 -23.91 10.57
C GLY A 31 16.85 -23.35 11.10
N GLY A 32 16.02 -24.26 11.61
CA GLY A 32 14.56 -24.08 11.80
C GLY A 32 14.08 -22.94 12.69
N GLY A 33 14.88 -22.48 13.67
CA GLY A 33 14.50 -21.38 14.57
C GLY A 33 14.46 -20.03 13.85
N ALA A 34 15.49 -19.75 13.04
CA ALA A 34 15.50 -18.58 12.15
C ALA A 34 14.39 -18.66 11.10
N ARG A 35 14.08 -19.86 10.56
CA ARG A 35 13.04 -20.05 9.53
C ARG A 35 11.64 -19.70 10.04
N ALA A 36 11.22 -20.22 11.19
CA ALA A 36 9.90 -19.91 11.77
C ALA A 36 9.74 -18.41 12.11
N ALA A 37 10.83 -17.76 12.55
CA ALA A 37 10.83 -16.31 12.77
C ALA A 37 10.66 -15.54 11.45
N THR A 38 11.34 -15.96 10.37
CA THR A 38 11.20 -15.34 9.04
C THR A 38 9.80 -15.54 8.43
N GLU A 39 9.13 -16.65 8.69
CA GLU A 39 7.76 -16.91 8.21
C GLU A 39 6.74 -15.99 8.87
N ARG A 40 6.81 -15.84 10.21
CA ARG A 40 5.95 -14.90 10.96
C ARG A 40 6.18 -13.46 10.52
N LEU A 41 7.44 -13.08 10.28
CA LEU A 41 7.81 -11.78 9.72
C LEU A 41 7.23 -11.55 8.33
N GLY A 42 7.27 -12.55 7.45
CA GLY A 42 6.65 -12.46 6.13
C GLY A 42 5.12 -12.32 6.18
N GLY A 43 4.46 -12.73 7.26
CA GLY A 43 3.06 -12.39 7.55
C GLY A 43 2.88 -10.89 7.81
N LEU A 44 3.68 -10.33 8.74
CA LEU A 44 3.63 -8.92 9.12
C LEU A 44 3.97 -7.97 7.95
N GLU A 45 4.96 -8.32 7.12
CA GLU A 45 5.32 -7.58 5.91
C GLU A 45 4.15 -7.51 4.92
N ARG A 46 3.47 -8.64 4.67
CA ARG A 46 2.29 -8.69 3.79
C ARG A 46 1.16 -7.81 4.30
N SER A 47 0.89 -7.82 5.61
CA SER A 47 -0.11 -6.93 6.21
C SER A 47 0.26 -5.45 6.05
N ALA A 48 1.55 -5.10 6.19
CA ALA A 48 2.03 -3.73 6.00
C ALA A 48 1.96 -3.26 4.54
N GLU A 49 2.29 -4.13 3.58
CA GLU A 49 2.15 -3.86 2.14
C GLU A 49 0.68 -3.67 1.75
N GLN A 50 -0.21 -4.53 2.22
CA GLN A 50 -1.66 -4.42 1.96
C GLN A 50 -2.23 -3.12 2.54
N LEU A 51 -1.83 -2.73 3.75
CA LEU A 51 -2.23 -1.46 4.37
C LEU A 51 -1.77 -0.25 3.55
N THR A 52 -0.54 -0.30 3.01
CA THR A 52 0.02 0.75 2.16
C THR A 52 -0.71 0.85 0.83
N ALA A 53 -0.98 -0.29 0.19
CA ALA A 53 -1.75 -0.37 -1.05
C ALA A 53 -3.19 0.15 -0.87
N PHE A 54 -3.86 -0.26 0.20
CA PHE A 54 -5.19 0.22 0.58
C PHE A 54 -5.22 1.73 0.75
N ARG A 55 -4.22 2.32 1.44
CA ARG A 55 -4.12 3.77 1.60
C ARG A 55 -3.94 4.49 0.27
N SER A 56 -3.02 4.01 -0.57
CA SER A 56 -2.77 4.58 -1.90
C SER A 56 -4.04 4.58 -2.75
N MET A 57 -4.78 3.47 -2.72
CA MET A 57 -6.04 3.35 -3.43
C MET A 57 -7.11 4.28 -2.87
N ARG A 58 -7.25 4.36 -1.53
CA ARG A 58 -8.16 5.30 -0.87
C ARG A 58 -7.85 6.76 -1.20
N ALA A 59 -6.57 7.13 -1.27
CA ALA A 59 -6.14 8.48 -1.66
C ALA A 59 -6.53 8.78 -3.12
N ARG A 60 -6.29 7.85 -4.04
CA ARG A 60 -6.69 7.98 -5.45
C ARG A 60 -8.22 8.04 -5.61
N THR A 61 -8.98 7.26 -4.82
CA THR A 61 -10.45 7.31 -4.78
C THR A 61 -10.95 8.68 -4.32
N ARG A 62 -10.31 9.27 -3.29
CA ARG A 62 -10.61 10.65 -2.83
C ARG A 62 -10.28 11.68 -3.89
N GLN A 63 -9.14 11.55 -4.57
CA GLN A 63 -8.74 12.44 -5.66
C GLN A 63 -9.76 12.40 -6.82
N ASN A 64 -10.18 11.20 -7.24
CA ASN A 64 -11.21 11.04 -8.27
C ASN A 64 -12.56 11.61 -7.83
N THR A 65 -12.92 11.46 -6.55
CA THR A 65 -14.15 12.07 -6.00
C THR A 65 -14.10 13.60 -6.08
N ARG A 66 -12.94 14.22 -5.80
CA ARG A 66 -12.76 15.67 -5.98
C ARG A 66 -12.80 16.08 -7.45
N ALA A 67 -12.17 15.31 -8.33
CA ALA A 67 -12.21 15.56 -9.77
C ALA A 67 -13.63 15.45 -10.33
N LEU A 68 -14.45 14.52 -9.80
CA LEU A 68 -15.87 14.44 -10.12
C LEU A 68 -16.64 15.69 -9.69
N ALA A 69 -16.42 16.17 -8.48
CA ALA A 69 -17.05 17.40 -8.02
C ALA A 69 -16.69 18.61 -8.92
N GLY A 70 -15.42 18.72 -9.34
CA GLY A 70 -15.01 19.75 -10.30
C GLY A 70 -15.68 19.59 -11.68
N LEU A 71 -15.80 18.37 -12.18
CA LEU A 71 -16.52 18.08 -13.43
C LEU A 71 -18.01 18.40 -13.32
N ASP A 72 -18.64 18.14 -12.17
CA ASP A 72 -20.03 18.50 -11.91
C ASP A 72 -20.20 20.03 -11.97
N THR A 73 -19.28 20.81 -11.39
CA THR A 73 -19.31 22.28 -11.48
C THR A 73 -19.08 22.80 -12.90
N GLU A 74 -18.15 22.20 -13.65
CA GLU A 74 -17.90 22.56 -15.05
C GLU A 74 -19.12 22.29 -15.92
N LEU A 75 -19.80 21.15 -15.69
CA LEU A 75 -20.99 20.77 -16.42
C LEU A 75 -22.16 21.73 -16.15
N THR A 76 -22.36 22.15 -14.89
CA THR A 76 -23.37 23.16 -14.54
C THR A 76 -23.11 24.47 -15.28
N ALA A 77 -21.87 24.98 -15.22
CA ALA A 77 -21.50 26.20 -15.94
C ALA A 77 -21.64 26.06 -17.46
N ALA A 78 -21.32 24.90 -18.03
CA ALA A 78 -21.48 24.64 -19.46
C ALA A 78 -22.96 24.60 -19.88
N ARG A 79 -23.85 24.07 -19.02
CA ARG A 79 -25.30 24.06 -19.25
C ARG A 79 -25.91 25.46 -19.15
N GLU A 80 -25.46 26.28 -18.21
CA GLU A 80 -25.85 27.69 -18.12
C GLU A 80 -25.45 28.46 -19.38
N ARG A 81 -24.20 28.29 -19.85
CA ARG A 81 -23.75 28.89 -21.11
C ARG A 81 -24.56 28.39 -22.31
N LEU A 82 -24.88 27.09 -22.36
CA LEU A 82 -25.74 26.55 -23.42
C LEU A 82 -27.12 27.21 -23.39
N ALA A 83 -27.71 27.41 -22.22
CA ALA A 83 -29.00 28.10 -22.09
C ALA A 83 -28.93 29.55 -22.61
N SER A 84 -27.87 30.30 -22.26
CA SER A 84 -27.64 31.65 -22.79
C SER A 84 -27.49 31.66 -24.31
N VAL A 85 -26.65 30.78 -24.87
CA VAL A 85 -26.47 30.66 -26.33
C VAL A 85 -27.77 30.26 -27.02
N THR A 86 -28.57 29.39 -26.41
CA THR A 86 -29.88 28.98 -26.95
C THR A 86 -30.84 30.16 -27.03
N ALA A 87 -30.86 31.03 -26.01
CA ALA A 87 -31.68 32.24 -25.99
C ALA A 87 -31.25 33.26 -27.05
N GLU A 88 -29.94 33.42 -27.27
CA GLU A 88 -29.40 34.36 -28.27
C GLU A 88 -29.57 33.88 -29.71
N THR A 89 -29.43 32.57 -29.96
CA THR A 89 -29.44 32.01 -31.32
C THR A 89 -30.74 31.28 -31.69
N ASN A 90 -31.76 31.37 -30.82
CA ASN A 90 -33.02 30.62 -30.94
C ASN A 90 -32.78 29.11 -31.15
N GLY A 91 -31.77 28.55 -30.48
CA GLY A 91 -31.42 27.13 -30.58
C GLY A 91 -30.87 26.71 -31.94
N SER A 92 -30.31 27.63 -32.72
CA SER A 92 -29.79 27.36 -34.06
C SER A 92 -28.37 27.91 -34.27
N GLY A 93 -27.69 27.45 -35.32
CA GLY A 93 -26.39 27.96 -35.73
C GLY A 93 -25.18 27.35 -35.01
N ARG A 94 -23.99 27.70 -35.52
CA ARG A 94 -22.72 27.06 -35.13
C ARG A 94 -22.37 27.22 -33.65
N ALA A 95 -22.77 28.33 -33.01
CA ALA A 95 -22.51 28.56 -31.59
C ALA A 95 -23.29 27.59 -30.70
N PHE A 96 -24.58 27.39 -30.99
CA PHE A 96 -25.44 26.44 -30.30
C PHE A 96 -24.96 24.99 -30.49
N GLU A 97 -24.60 24.60 -31.72
CA GLU A 97 -24.06 23.27 -31.99
C GLU A 97 -22.78 23.00 -31.19
N ARG A 98 -21.85 23.96 -31.15
CA ARG A 98 -20.60 23.84 -30.37
C ARG A 98 -20.86 23.73 -28.87
N ALA A 99 -21.76 24.56 -28.34
CA ALA A 99 -22.13 24.51 -26.92
C ALA A 99 -22.78 23.16 -26.55
N THR A 100 -23.66 22.65 -27.41
CA THR A 100 -24.30 21.33 -27.24
C THR A 100 -23.28 20.20 -27.26
N GLN A 101 -22.36 20.21 -28.23
CA GLN A 101 -21.28 19.22 -28.32
C GLN A 101 -20.35 19.26 -27.10
N HIS A 102 -20.07 20.46 -26.58
CA HIS A 102 -19.25 20.63 -25.38
C HIS A 102 -19.92 20.05 -24.13
N VAL A 103 -21.21 20.32 -23.91
CA VAL A 103 -21.97 19.71 -22.81
C VAL A 103 -22.00 18.19 -22.94
N ALA A 104 -22.32 17.65 -24.12
CA ALA A 104 -22.34 16.20 -24.35
C ALA A 104 -20.94 15.56 -24.13
N HIS A 105 -19.86 16.27 -24.45
CA HIS A 105 -18.51 15.82 -24.16
C HIS A 105 -18.23 15.75 -22.64
N LEU A 106 -18.62 16.78 -21.89
CA LEU A 106 -18.46 16.82 -20.43
C LEU A 106 -19.29 15.72 -19.74
N GLU A 107 -20.53 15.48 -20.18
CA GLU A 107 -21.38 14.40 -19.66
C GLU A 107 -20.75 13.02 -19.86
N ARG A 108 -20.18 12.75 -21.04
CA ARG A 108 -19.45 11.50 -21.30
C ARG A 108 -18.24 11.33 -20.37
N ARG A 109 -17.46 12.40 -20.17
CA ARG A 109 -16.30 12.39 -19.25
C ARG A 109 -16.73 12.16 -17.80
N GLN A 110 -17.76 12.85 -17.35
CA GLN A 110 -18.35 12.69 -16.03
C GLN A 110 -18.83 11.25 -15.82
N ALA A 111 -19.60 10.68 -16.75
CA ALA A 111 -20.08 9.30 -16.67
C ALA A 111 -18.94 8.28 -16.59
N ALA A 112 -17.90 8.45 -17.41
CA ALA A 112 -16.70 7.59 -17.35
C ALA A 112 -15.97 7.69 -16.01
N LEU A 113 -15.78 8.91 -15.50
CA LEU A 113 -15.11 9.14 -14.22
C LEU A 113 -15.95 8.64 -13.03
N ARG A 114 -17.28 8.72 -13.11
CA ARG A 114 -18.21 8.17 -12.11
C ARG A 114 -18.07 6.65 -12.03
N ARG A 115 -18.14 5.95 -13.17
CA ARG A 115 -17.95 4.49 -13.23
C ARG A 115 -16.59 4.07 -12.66
N ARG A 116 -15.52 4.78 -13.02
CA ARG A 116 -14.17 4.52 -12.49
C ARG A 116 -14.10 4.73 -10.99
N THR A 117 -14.68 5.81 -10.48
CA THR A 117 -14.68 6.12 -9.05
C THR A 117 -15.45 5.07 -8.27
N GLU A 118 -16.60 4.62 -8.78
CA GLU A 118 -17.40 3.58 -8.16
C GLU A 118 -16.65 2.25 -8.08
N SER A 119 -16.08 1.80 -9.21
CA SER A 119 -15.23 0.61 -9.22
C SER A 119 -14.08 0.67 -8.22
N MET A 120 -13.44 1.85 -8.09
CA MET A 120 -12.37 2.06 -7.10
C MET A 120 -12.88 2.08 -5.66
N ARG A 121 -14.08 2.59 -5.40
CA ARG A 121 -14.72 2.51 -4.07
C ARG A 121 -14.99 1.07 -3.70
N THR A 122 -15.67 0.31 -4.56
CA THR A 122 -15.92 -1.13 -4.31
C THR A 122 -14.63 -1.91 -4.08
N ALA A 123 -13.57 -1.64 -4.86
CA ALA A 123 -12.27 -2.27 -4.66
C ALA A 123 -11.62 -1.87 -3.32
N THR A 124 -11.75 -0.59 -2.93
CA THR A 124 -11.25 -0.10 -1.65
C THR A 124 -11.99 -0.76 -0.49
N ASP A 125 -13.32 -0.84 -0.57
CA ASP A 125 -14.15 -1.43 0.49
C ASP A 125 -13.83 -2.91 0.67
N ARG A 126 -13.69 -3.68 -0.42
CA ARG A 126 -13.25 -5.09 -0.36
C ARG A 126 -11.86 -5.25 0.25
N MET A 127 -10.91 -4.39 -0.11
CA MET A 127 -9.59 -4.41 0.54
C MET A 127 -9.66 -4.04 2.02
N GLY A 128 -10.55 -3.12 2.38
CA GLY A 128 -10.82 -2.77 3.77
C GLY A 128 -11.40 -3.93 4.58
N GLU A 129 -12.32 -4.69 3.99
CA GLU A 129 -12.87 -5.94 4.55
C GLU A 129 -11.76 -6.95 4.81
N ALA A 130 -10.97 -7.28 3.79
CA ALA A 130 -9.89 -8.26 3.88
C ALA A 130 -8.81 -7.87 4.91
N LEU A 131 -8.50 -6.57 5.02
CA LEU A 131 -7.58 -6.07 6.06
C LEU A 131 -8.18 -6.22 7.46
N ARG A 132 -9.48 -5.96 7.64
CA ARG A 132 -10.17 -6.15 8.92
C ARG A 132 -10.23 -7.63 9.32
N GLU A 133 -10.49 -8.52 8.37
CA GLU A 133 -10.44 -9.98 8.58
C GLU A 133 -9.04 -10.45 8.97
N ALA A 134 -8.00 -9.84 8.40
CA ALA A 134 -6.60 -10.05 8.78
C ALA A 134 -6.22 -9.40 10.14
N GLY A 135 -7.17 -8.77 10.84
CA GLY A 135 -6.97 -8.12 12.14
C GLY A 135 -6.31 -6.74 12.07
N VAL A 136 -6.23 -6.12 10.88
CA VAL A 136 -5.67 -4.77 10.70
C VAL A 136 -6.78 -3.73 10.78
N ASP A 137 -6.67 -2.82 11.75
CA ASP A 137 -7.62 -1.69 11.87
C ASP A 137 -7.34 -0.61 10.80
N THR A 138 -8.23 -0.55 9.82
CA THR A 138 -8.17 0.41 8.71
C THR A 138 -8.71 1.81 9.06
N ASN A 139 -9.43 1.96 10.17
CA ASN A 139 -9.95 3.24 10.66
C ASN A 139 -8.84 4.05 11.33
N ASN A 140 -7.91 3.37 12.01
CA ASN A 140 -6.74 3.97 12.63
C ASN A 140 -5.43 3.54 11.95
N ALA A 141 -5.44 3.51 10.62
CA ALA A 141 -4.30 3.06 9.80
C ALA A 141 -2.95 3.71 10.18
N GLY A 142 -2.95 4.94 10.70
CA GLY A 142 -1.73 5.62 11.20
C GLY A 142 -1.18 5.07 12.51
N ALA A 143 -2.03 4.64 13.44
CA ALA A 143 -1.56 3.95 14.64
C ALA A 143 -1.19 2.51 14.32
N GLU A 144 -1.96 1.83 13.47
CA GLU A 144 -1.67 0.45 13.07
C GLU A 144 -0.39 0.33 12.26
N ALA A 145 -0.12 1.26 11.34
CA ALA A 145 1.17 1.31 10.64
C ALA A 145 2.35 1.45 11.61
N ARG A 146 2.21 2.25 12.67
CA ARG A 146 3.26 2.38 13.71
C ARG A 146 3.42 1.10 14.53
N ARG A 147 2.30 0.48 14.94
CA ARG A 147 2.31 -0.81 15.64
C ARG A 147 2.98 -1.89 14.80
N LEU A 148 2.62 -2.00 13.52
CA LEU A 148 3.25 -2.91 12.57
C LEU A 148 4.74 -2.61 12.38
N ALA A 149 5.14 -1.33 12.28
CA ALA A 149 6.56 -0.95 12.22
C ALA A 149 7.33 -1.45 13.45
N ASP A 150 6.77 -1.25 14.64
CA ASP A 150 7.36 -1.66 15.90
C ASP A 150 7.43 -3.19 16.01
N ASP A 151 6.38 -3.90 15.58
CA ASP A 151 6.33 -5.36 15.55
C ASP A 151 7.35 -5.95 14.57
N ILE A 152 7.44 -5.39 13.36
CA ILE A 152 8.46 -5.76 12.37
C ILE A 152 9.85 -5.50 12.97
N ALA A 153 10.10 -4.33 13.57
CA ALA A 153 11.39 -4.02 14.18
C ALA A 153 11.74 -4.95 15.35
N ARG A 154 10.77 -5.28 16.21
CA ARG A 154 10.93 -6.27 17.30
C ARG A 154 11.26 -7.65 16.75
N ALA A 155 10.47 -8.13 15.79
CA ALA A 155 10.66 -9.43 15.20
C ALA A 155 11.98 -9.51 14.39
N THR A 156 12.41 -8.41 13.77
CA THR A 156 13.74 -8.25 13.16
C THR A 156 14.86 -8.46 14.15
N ARG A 157 14.81 -7.77 15.29
CA ARG A 157 15.84 -7.92 16.34
C ARG A 157 15.92 -9.35 16.85
N ARG A 158 14.77 -10.00 17.04
CA ARG A 158 14.70 -11.41 17.45
C ARG A 158 15.29 -12.35 16.39
N ALA A 159 14.92 -12.17 15.12
CA ALA A 159 15.47 -12.95 14.01
C ALA A 159 17.00 -12.80 13.90
N ASN A 160 17.51 -11.58 14.07
CA ASN A 160 18.95 -11.30 14.08
C ASN A 160 19.67 -11.98 15.25
N ALA A 161 19.06 -11.99 16.44
CA ALA A 161 19.62 -12.67 17.59
C ALA A 161 19.68 -14.19 17.37
N LEU A 162 18.60 -14.78 16.86
CA LEU A 162 18.55 -16.21 16.52
C LEU A 162 19.59 -16.59 15.46
N ALA A 163 19.69 -15.81 14.37
CA ALA A 163 20.69 -16.02 13.33
C ALA A 163 22.13 -15.99 13.89
N ARG A 164 22.42 -15.08 14.82
CA ARG A 164 23.74 -15.01 15.48
C ARG A 164 24.03 -16.24 16.35
N ILE A 165 23.01 -16.71 17.07
CA ILE A 165 23.10 -17.90 17.92
C ILE A 165 23.35 -19.15 17.05
N GLU A 166 22.59 -19.33 15.98
CA GLU A 166 22.77 -20.43 15.03
C GLU A 166 24.15 -20.40 14.37
N ALA A 167 24.61 -19.23 13.91
CA ALA A 167 25.95 -19.06 13.35
C ALA A 167 27.08 -19.34 14.37
N ARG A 168 26.84 -19.15 15.67
CA ARG A 168 27.78 -19.54 16.73
C ARG A 168 27.80 -21.06 16.91
N PHE A 169 26.63 -21.70 16.94
CA PHE A 169 26.53 -23.16 17.04
C PHE A 169 27.16 -23.86 15.83
N ASP A 170 26.96 -23.37 14.61
CA ASP A 170 27.58 -23.95 13.42
C ASP A 170 29.10 -23.81 13.41
N ARG A 171 29.64 -22.70 13.95
CA ARG A 171 31.09 -22.55 14.15
C ARG A 171 31.63 -23.57 15.15
N ILE A 172 30.95 -23.76 16.28
CA ILE A 172 31.32 -24.76 17.29
C ILE A 172 31.25 -26.17 16.68
N ARG A 173 30.17 -26.49 15.96
CA ARG A 173 29.97 -27.78 15.29
C ARG A 173 31.07 -28.05 14.27
N ARG A 174 31.43 -27.07 13.43
CA ARG A 174 32.52 -27.18 12.46
C ARG A 174 33.89 -27.36 13.14
N ALA A 175 34.16 -26.62 14.20
CA ALA A 175 35.41 -26.77 14.96
C ALA A 175 35.52 -28.15 15.61
N ALA A 176 34.45 -28.65 16.23
CA ALA A 176 34.39 -29.98 16.82
C ALA A 176 34.59 -31.10 15.78
N TRP A 177 34.04 -30.93 14.58
CA TRP A 177 34.22 -31.89 13.49
C TRP A 177 35.63 -31.85 12.90
N ALA A 178 36.27 -30.68 12.86
CA ALA A 178 37.66 -30.52 12.42
C ALA A 178 38.65 -31.18 13.41
N SER A 179 38.43 -31.02 14.73
CA SER A 179 39.27 -31.67 15.76
C SER A 179 39.10 -33.19 15.82
N ALA A 180 37.93 -33.71 15.42
CA ALA A 180 37.69 -35.16 15.35
C ALA A 180 38.34 -35.83 14.12
N ARG A 181 38.79 -35.04 13.12
CA ARG A 181 39.30 -35.54 11.84
C ARG A 181 40.81 -35.40 11.66
N THR A 182 41.52 -34.80 12.62
CA THR A 182 42.98 -34.78 12.65
C THR A 182 43.49 -36.13 13.17
N PRO A 183 44.07 -37.01 12.33
CA PRO A 183 44.72 -38.21 12.83
C PRO A 183 45.94 -37.80 13.65
N CYS A 184 46.05 -38.31 14.88
CA CYS A 184 47.29 -38.24 15.65
C CYS A 184 48.41 -38.85 14.80
N LYS A 185 49.31 -38.01 14.28
CA LYS A 185 50.60 -38.49 13.77
C LYS A 185 51.41 -38.95 14.99
N ALA A 186 51.47 -40.27 15.18
CA ALA A 186 52.45 -40.94 16.01
C ALA A 186 53.81 -40.96 15.30
#